data_AF-A0A507CQ39-F1
#
_entry.id   AF-A0A507CQ39-F1
#
_cell.length_a   1.000
_cell.length_b   1.000
_cell.length_c   1.000
_cell.angle_alpha   90.00
_cell.angle_beta   90.00
_cell.angle_gamma   90.00
#
_symmetry.space_group_name_H-M   'P 1'
#
loop_
_entity.id
_entity.type
_entity.pdbx_description
1 polymer ?
#
loop_
_entity_poly.entity_id
_entity_poly.type
_entity_poly.pdbx_seq_one_letter_code
_entity_poly.pdbx_strand_id
1 'polypeptide(L)'
;MGTVYAKESDGPPICPVLIQVGSAERLRDEGIYFAMQRFKNSDCRLEMYQDMINIFQMFMPSKYISGVALRRFGQFVQDVTAHEAFVISPITRYVMRWATLLAHVTWLKRCLIGYKKGVNPKRLLSTFFAGLHQPKLCRASMEPSLLKS
;
A
#
# COMPACT_ATOMS: atom_id res chain seq x y z
N MET A 1 3.52 29.89 -14.79
CA MET A 1 3.63 28.96 -13.64
C MET A 1 4.11 27.63 -14.18
N GLY A 2 5.39 27.29 -14.01
CA GLY A 2 5.89 25.97 -14.37
C GLY A 2 5.52 24.98 -13.26
N THR A 3 4.83 23.91 -13.61
CA THR A 3 4.55 22.80 -12.68
C THR A 3 5.87 22.13 -12.30
N VAL A 4 6.12 22.02 -10.99
CA VAL A 4 7.34 21.40 -10.44
C VAL A 4 7.21 19.88 -10.58
N TYR A 5 7.67 19.33 -11.70
CA TYR A 5 7.75 17.88 -11.89
C TYR A 5 9.11 17.35 -11.45
N ALA A 6 9.11 16.29 -10.63
CA ALA A 6 10.31 15.60 -10.18
C ALA A 6 11.21 15.21 -11.37
N LYS A 7 12.53 15.43 -11.26
CA LYS A 7 13.55 15.08 -12.26
C LYS A 7 14.30 13.84 -11.82
N GLU A 8 14.45 12.88 -12.72
CA GLU A 8 15.52 11.90 -12.60
C GLU A 8 16.85 12.65 -12.57
N SER A 9 17.62 12.43 -11.50
CA SER A 9 18.97 12.96 -11.37
C SER A 9 19.92 12.16 -12.25
N ASP A 10 21.09 12.72 -12.57
CA ASP A 10 22.14 12.01 -13.31
C ASP A 10 22.84 10.91 -12.46
N GLY A 11 22.31 10.63 -11.28
CA GLY A 11 22.83 9.64 -10.34
C GLY A 11 22.29 8.23 -10.60
N PRO A 12 22.33 7.35 -9.59
CA PRO A 12 21.76 6.01 -9.72
C PRO A 12 20.25 6.08 -10.01
N PRO A 13 19.71 5.12 -10.78
CA PRO A 13 18.29 5.07 -11.08
C PRO A 13 17.47 4.96 -9.80
N ILE A 14 16.20 5.38 -9.88
CA ILE A 14 15.26 5.19 -8.77
C ILE A 14 14.92 3.71 -8.61
N CYS A 15 14.34 3.37 -7.46
CA CYS A 15 13.83 2.01 -7.24
C CYS A 15 12.81 1.62 -8.33
N PRO A 16 12.64 0.32 -8.61
CA PRO A 16 11.66 -0.14 -9.59
C PRO A 16 10.26 0.41 -9.27
N VAL A 17 9.58 0.94 -10.28
CA VAL A 17 8.26 1.56 -10.14
C VAL A 17 7.23 0.84 -11.00
N LEU A 18 6.11 0.47 -10.40
CA LEU A 18 4.90 0.05 -11.12
C LEU A 18 3.90 1.22 -11.14
N ILE A 19 3.47 1.61 -12.33
CA ILE A 19 2.48 2.66 -12.56
C ILE A 19 1.25 2.01 -13.19
N GLN A 20 0.13 2.02 -12.48
CA GLN A 20 -1.15 1.52 -13.00
C GLN A 20 -2.08 2.70 -13.25
N VAL A 21 -2.52 2.86 -14.49
CA VAL A 21 -3.30 4.02 -14.94
C VAL A 21 -4.53 3.56 -15.71
N GLY A 22 -5.64 4.25 -15.48
CA GLY A 22 -6.87 4.03 -16.25
C GLY A 22 -6.89 4.84 -17.55
N SER A 23 -7.40 4.28 -18.65
CA SER A 23 -7.45 5.01 -19.93
C SER A 23 -8.45 6.17 -19.92
N ALA A 24 -9.43 6.16 -19.02
CA ALA A 24 -10.43 7.21 -18.83
C ALA A 24 -10.04 8.22 -17.73
N GLU A 25 -8.80 8.15 -17.23
CA GLU A 25 -8.28 9.07 -16.23
C GLU A 25 -7.76 10.38 -16.84
N ARG A 26 -7.99 11.52 -16.17
CA ARG A 26 -7.46 12.82 -16.61
C ARG A 26 -5.93 12.89 -16.56
N LEU A 27 -5.33 12.24 -15.56
CA LEU A 27 -3.89 12.18 -15.33
C LEU A 27 -3.19 11.07 -16.13
N ARG A 28 -3.89 10.46 -17.11
CA ARG A 28 -3.35 9.35 -17.90
C ARG A 28 -2.03 9.72 -18.57
N ASP A 29 -2.03 10.86 -19.25
CA ASP A 29 -0.89 11.29 -20.05
C ASP A 29 0.31 11.66 -19.16
N GLU A 30 0.05 12.11 -17.93
CA GLU A 30 1.10 12.39 -16.95
C GLU A 30 1.75 11.10 -16.45
N GLY A 31 0.97 10.04 -16.23
CA GLY A 31 1.51 8.71 -15.91
C GLY A 31 2.39 8.14 -17.04
N ILE A 32 1.97 8.32 -18.30
CA ILE A 32 2.75 7.93 -19.48
C ILE A 32 4.04 8.76 -19.57
N TYR A 33 3.92 10.08 -19.42
CA TYR A 33 5.06 11.00 -19.50
C TYR A 33 6.09 10.71 -18.39
N PHE A 34 5.63 10.43 -17.17
CA PHE A 34 6.49 10.04 -16.06
C PHE A 34 7.31 8.79 -16.39
N ALA A 35 6.66 7.71 -16.85
CA ALA A 35 7.33 6.46 -17.15
C ALA A 35 8.30 6.56 -18.33
N MET A 36 7.89 7.23 -19.42
CA MET A 36 8.60 7.15 -20.70
C MET A 36 9.66 8.23 -20.88
N GLN A 37 9.45 9.42 -20.32
CA GLN A 37 10.31 10.58 -20.55
C GLN A 37 11.11 10.96 -19.31
N ARG A 38 10.48 10.88 -18.13
CA ARG A 38 11.05 11.45 -16.92
C ARG A 38 12.03 10.54 -16.20
N PHE A 39 11.72 9.25 -16.17
CA PHE A 39 12.48 8.20 -15.51
C PHE A 39 12.92 7.12 -16.51
N LYS A 40 13.37 7.57 -17.69
CA LYS A 40 13.74 6.69 -18.81
C LYS A 40 14.90 5.75 -18.50
N ASN A 41 15.74 6.11 -17.51
CA ASN A 41 16.89 5.30 -17.12
C ASN A 41 16.57 4.35 -15.96
N SER A 42 15.38 4.47 -15.35
CA SER A 42 14.93 3.65 -14.24
C SER A 42 13.97 2.56 -14.68
N ASP A 43 13.89 1.48 -13.92
CA ASP A 43 12.96 0.38 -14.22
C ASP A 43 11.52 0.78 -13.90
N CYS A 44 10.82 1.27 -14.91
CA CYS A 44 9.44 1.73 -14.82
C CYS A 44 8.51 0.83 -15.64
N ARG A 45 7.64 0.09 -14.96
CA ARG A 45 6.57 -0.69 -15.59
C ARG A 45 5.28 0.11 -15.61
N LEU A 46 4.77 0.38 -16.81
CA LEU A 46 3.48 1.03 -17.01
C LEU A 46 2.41 0.01 -17.41
N GLU A 47 1.31 -0.04 -16.66
CA GLU A 47 0.12 -0.82 -16.99
C GLU A 47 -1.08 0.09 -17.22
N MET A 48 -1.60 0.07 -18.44
CA MET A 48 -2.78 0.84 -18.81
C MET A 48 -4.02 -0.05 -18.83
N TYR A 49 -5.07 0.36 -18.13
CA TYR A 49 -6.31 -0.38 -17.99
C TYR A 49 -7.44 0.33 -18.76
N GLN A 50 -7.97 -0.35 -19.76
CA GLN A 50 -9.01 0.20 -20.63
C GLN A 50 -10.30 0.50 -19.85
N ASP A 51 -10.89 1.65 -20.15
CA ASP A 51 -12.14 2.19 -19.59
C ASP A 51 -12.14 2.38 -18.07
N MET A 52 -10.97 2.31 -17.44
CA MET A 52 -10.81 2.53 -16.01
C MET A 52 -10.61 4.01 -15.69
N ILE A 53 -11.22 4.43 -14.58
CA ILE A 53 -11.07 5.76 -13.99
C ILE A 53 -9.92 5.77 -12.97
N ASN A 54 -9.60 6.96 -12.45
CA ASN A 54 -8.60 7.13 -11.41
C ASN A 54 -8.90 6.24 -10.18
N ILE A 55 -7.86 5.60 -9.64
CA ILE A 55 -7.92 4.72 -8.45
C ILE A 55 -9.01 3.63 -8.57
N PHE A 56 -9.18 3.05 -9.75
CA PHE A 56 -10.19 2.00 -9.99
C PHE A 56 -10.01 0.76 -9.08
N GLN A 57 -8.82 0.56 -8.50
CA GLN A 57 -8.51 -0.52 -7.57
C GLN A 57 -9.45 -0.53 -6.34
N MET A 58 -10.00 0.62 -5.93
CA MET A 58 -10.97 0.70 -4.82
C MET A 58 -12.28 -0.04 -5.11
N PHE A 59 -12.61 -0.32 -6.37
CA PHE A 59 -13.85 -1.00 -6.78
C PHE A 59 -13.72 -2.53 -6.84
N MET A 60 -12.74 -3.13 -6.16
CA MET A 60 -12.50 -4.58 -6.15
C MET A 60 -13.75 -5.46 -5.90
N PRO A 61 -14.71 -5.11 -5.01
CA PRO A 61 -15.92 -5.91 -4.85
C PRO A 61 -16.82 -5.96 -6.09
N SER A 62 -16.74 -4.94 -6.95
CA SER A 62 -17.71 -4.70 -8.03
C SER A 62 -17.11 -4.81 -9.43
N LYS A 63 -15.77 -4.78 -9.55
CA LYS A 63 -15.06 -4.76 -10.83
C LYS A 63 -13.94 -5.81 -10.81
N TYR A 64 -14.11 -6.85 -11.62
CA TYR A 64 -13.12 -7.92 -11.78
C TYR A 64 -11.72 -7.37 -12.09
N ILE A 65 -11.64 -6.37 -12.96
CA ILE A 65 -10.38 -5.77 -13.40
C ILE A 65 -9.61 -5.10 -12.25
N SER A 66 -10.31 -4.53 -11.26
CA SER A 66 -9.70 -3.99 -10.05
C SER A 66 -9.00 -5.08 -9.24
N GLY A 67 -9.60 -6.27 -9.15
CA GLY A 67 -8.95 -7.44 -8.53
C GLY A 67 -7.74 -7.93 -9.32
N VAL A 68 -7.78 -7.89 -10.66
CA VAL A 68 -6.62 -8.22 -11.51
C VAL A 68 -5.47 -7.24 -11.26
N ALA A 69 -5.75 -5.93 -11.23
CA ALA A 69 -4.75 -4.90 -11.00
C ALA A 69 -4.06 -5.06 -9.64
N LEU A 70 -4.83 -5.37 -8.58
CA LEU A 70 -4.27 -5.63 -7.25
C LEU A 70 -3.43 -6.92 -7.20
N ARG A 71 -3.83 -7.98 -7.91
CA ARG A 71 -2.99 -9.19 -8.02
C ARG A 71 -1.67 -8.91 -8.72
N ARG A 72 -1.70 -8.12 -9.81
CA ARG A 72 -0.49 -7.71 -10.53
C ARG A 72 0.41 -6.81 -9.68
N PHE A 73 -0.17 -5.91 -8.89
CA PHE A 73 0.56 -5.13 -7.89
C PHE A 73 1.25 -6.05 -6.88
N GLY A 74 0.55 -7.05 -6.34
CA GLY A 74 1.14 -8.04 -5.43
C GLY A 74 2.27 -8.84 -6.08
N GLN A 75 2.09 -9.26 -7.34
CA GLN A 75 3.13 -9.96 -8.10
C GLN A 75 4.37 -9.08 -8.29
N PHE A 76 4.19 -7.81 -8.67
CA PHE A 76 5.30 -6.87 -8.82
C PHE A 76 6.09 -6.70 -7.52
N VAL A 77 5.40 -6.56 -6.38
CA VAL A 77 6.08 -6.49 -5.08
C VAL A 77 6.86 -7.77 -4.80
N GLN A 78 6.29 -8.94 -5.08
CA GLN A 78 7.00 -10.21 -4.93
C GLN A 78 8.23 -10.28 -5.84
N ASP A 79 8.11 -9.90 -7.11
CA ASP A 79 9.21 -9.96 -8.08
C ASP A 79 10.37 -9.03 -7.65
N VAL A 80 10.05 -7.80 -7.25
CA VAL A 80 11.06 -6.81 -6.82
C VAL A 80 11.70 -7.18 -5.49
N THR A 81 10.93 -7.77 -4.55
CA THR A 81 11.44 -8.14 -3.22
C THR A 81 11.97 -9.57 -3.14
N ALA A 82 11.78 -10.41 -4.15
CA ALA A 82 12.25 -11.80 -4.14
C ALA A 82 13.78 -11.92 -3.97
N HIS A 83 14.53 -10.91 -4.41
CA HIS A 83 15.98 -10.85 -4.25
C HIS A 83 16.43 -10.51 -2.83
N GLU A 84 15.57 -9.84 -2.07
CA GLU A 84 15.73 -9.70 -0.62
C GLU A 84 14.90 -10.78 0.05
N ALA A 85 15.48 -11.96 0.21
CA ALA A 85 14.96 -12.91 1.19
C ALA A 85 14.94 -12.19 2.54
N PHE A 86 13.79 -11.61 2.89
CA PHE A 86 13.58 -11.05 4.20
C PHE A 86 13.68 -12.25 5.13
N VAL A 87 14.86 -12.46 5.70
CA VAL A 87 15.10 -13.47 6.72
C VAL A 87 14.31 -12.98 7.91
N ILE A 88 13.01 -13.32 7.94
CA ILE A 88 12.22 -13.22 9.14
C ILE A 88 12.94 -14.13 10.11
N SER A 89 13.71 -13.53 11.02
CA SER A 89 14.41 -14.31 12.02
C SER A 89 13.37 -15.21 12.71
N PRO A 90 13.72 -16.46 13.07
CA PRO A 90 12.78 -17.33 13.78
C PRO A 90 12.20 -16.66 15.03
N ILE A 91 12.95 -15.72 15.63
CA ILE A 91 12.52 -14.87 16.74
C ILE A 91 11.38 -13.94 16.31
N THR A 92 11.48 -13.25 15.17
CA THR A 92 10.44 -12.34 14.67
C THR A 92 9.12 -13.09 14.38
N ARG A 93 9.22 -14.31 13.83
CA ARG A 93 8.05 -15.18 13.61
C ARG A 93 7.43 -15.65 14.93
N TYR A 94 8.26 -15.97 15.92
CA TYR A 94 7.81 -16.33 17.27
C TYR A 94 7.11 -15.14 17.95
N VAL A 95 7.74 -13.96 17.96
CA VAL A 95 7.21 -12.73 18.58
C VAL A 95 5.87 -12.33 17.97
N MET A 96 5.72 -12.39 16.64
CA MET A 96 4.43 -12.10 16.00
C MET A 96 3.34 -13.10 16.42
N ARG A 97 3.65 -14.40 16.50
CA ARG A 97 2.69 -15.42 16.95
C ARG A 97 2.24 -15.18 18.40
N TRP A 98 3.16 -14.80 19.28
CA TRP A 98 2.81 -14.44 20.66
C TRP A 98 2.01 -13.15 20.75
N ALA A 99 2.33 -12.13 19.95
CA ALA A 99 1.56 -10.89 19.90
C ALA A 99 0.12 -11.16 19.46
N THR A 100 -0.10 -12.01 18.46
CA THR A 100 -1.44 -12.43 18.01
C THR A 100 -2.18 -13.21 19.10
N LEU A 101 -1.50 -14.11 19.82
CA LEU A 101 -2.10 -14.84 20.94
C LEU A 101 -2.47 -13.89 22.10
N LEU A 102 -1.59 -12.95 22.45
CA LEU A 102 -1.86 -11.97 23.51
C LEU A 102 -3.05 -11.08 23.14
N ALA A 103 -3.15 -10.66 21.88
CA ALA A 103 -4.29 -9.88 21.39
C ALA A 103 -5.62 -10.66 21.51
N HIS A 104 -5.62 -11.95 21.16
CA HIS A 104 -6.81 -12.80 21.32
C HIS A 104 -7.18 -13.00 22.80
N VAL A 105 -6.21 -13.28 23.67
CA VAL A 105 -6.45 -13.50 25.11
C VAL A 105 -6.95 -12.22 25.78
N THR A 106 -6.36 -11.06 25.45
CA THR A 106 -6.81 -9.77 25.99
C THR A 106 -8.20 -9.40 25.49
N TRP A 107 -8.53 -9.72 24.24
CA TRP A 107 -9.88 -9.55 23.70
C TRP A 107 -10.91 -10.47 24.39
N LEU A 108 -10.58 -11.75 24.58
CA LEU A 108 -11.41 -12.71 25.31
C LEU A 108 -11.70 -12.23 26.74
N LYS A 109 -10.68 -11.74 27.46
CA LYS A 109 -10.86 -11.15 28.79
C LYS A 109 -11.82 -9.95 28.75
N ARG A 110 -11.68 -9.05 27.76
CA ARG A 110 -12.60 -7.90 27.60
C ARG A 110 -14.03 -8.34 27.30
N CYS A 111 -14.23 -9.38 26.49
CA CYS A 111 -15.55 -9.94 26.21
C CYS A 111 -16.19 -10.55 27.45
N LEU A 112 -15.43 -11.32 28.25
CA LEU A 112 -15.91 -11.91 29.49
C LEU A 112 -16.29 -10.84 30.53
N ILE A 113 -15.52 -9.76 30.63
CA ILE A 113 -15.84 -8.62 31.50
C ILE A 113 -17.09 -7.88 31.01
N GLY A 114 -17.21 -7.66 29.70
CA GLY A 114 -18.40 -7.04 29.09
C GLY A 114 -19.67 -7.88 29.29
N TYR A 115 -19.56 -9.21 29.17
CA TYR A 115 -20.66 -10.14 29.42
C TYR A 115 -21.14 -10.10 30.87
N LYS A 116 -20.22 -10.10 31.85
CA LYS A 116 -20.58 -9.94 33.28
C LYS A 116 -21.25 -8.59 33.61
N LYS A 117 -21.05 -7.57 32.76
CA LYS A 117 -21.66 -6.23 32.90
C LYS A 117 -22.95 -6.06 32.07
N GLY A 118 -23.48 -7.12 31.48
CA GLY A 118 -24.72 -7.07 30.68
C GLY A 118 -24.57 -6.38 29.32
N VAL A 119 -23.33 -6.22 28.82
CA VAL A 119 -23.08 -5.56 27.53
C VAL A 119 -23.33 -6.56 26.39
N ASN A 120 -24.15 -6.16 25.41
CA ASN A 120 -24.49 -6.99 24.26
C ASN A 120 -23.23 -7.33 23.43
N PRO A 121 -22.92 -8.62 23.20
CA PRO A 121 -21.69 -9.08 22.54
C PRO A 121 -21.54 -8.57 21.09
N LYS A 122 -22.64 -8.27 20.40
CA LYS A 122 -22.60 -7.68 19.04
C LYS A 122 -21.92 -6.31 19.00
N ARG A 123 -21.96 -5.55 20.10
CA ARG A 123 -21.36 -4.20 20.21
C ARG A 123 -19.86 -4.24 20.56
N LEU A 124 -19.38 -5.35 21.13
CA LEU A 124 -17.95 -5.58 21.44
C LEU A 124 -17.16 -6.04 20.20
N LEU A 125 -17.82 -6.76 19.29
CA LEU A 125 -17.22 -7.18 18.02
C LEU A 125 -16.94 -6.00 17.09
N SER A 126 -17.87 -5.03 16.97
CA SER A 126 -17.71 -3.88 16.07
C SER A 126 -16.55 -2.95 16.47
N THR A 127 -16.28 -2.82 17.76
CA THR A 127 -15.19 -1.98 18.29
C THR A 127 -13.80 -2.61 18.10
N PHE A 128 -13.71 -3.95 18.08
CA PHE A 128 -12.44 -4.65 17.83
C PHE A 128 -11.98 -4.53 16.37
N PHE A 129 -12.89 -4.72 15.41
CA PHE A 129 -12.57 -4.58 13.98
C PHE A 129 -12.20 -3.14 13.59
N ALA A 130 -12.78 -2.13 14.25
CA ALA A 130 -12.40 -0.74 14.05
C ALA A 130 -10.96 -0.43 14.50
N GLY A 131 -10.45 -1.15 15.52
CA GLY A 131 -9.08 -0.95 16.04
C GLY A 131 -7.98 -1.64 15.23
N LEU A 132 -8.31 -2.68 14.47
CA LEU A 132 -7.35 -3.40 13.61
C LEU A 132 -7.11 -2.73 12.25
N HIS A 133 -7.92 -1.72 11.89
CA HIS A 133 -7.92 -1.13 10.55
C HIS A 133 -6.99 0.09 10.35
N GLN A 134 -6.02 0.33 11.23
CA GLN A 134 -4.99 1.35 11.01
C GLN A 134 -3.57 0.81 11.12
N PRO A 135 -2.98 0.29 10.03
CA PRO A 135 -1.55 0.34 9.88
C PRO A 135 -1.15 1.80 9.59
N LYS A 136 -0.59 2.48 10.60
CA LYS A 136 0.20 3.70 10.40
C LYS A 136 1.47 3.32 9.62
N LEU A 137 1.35 3.22 8.29
CA LEU A 137 2.47 2.99 7.40
C LEU A 137 3.21 4.31 7.17
N CYS A 138 4.45 4.33 7.64
CA CYS A 138 5.61 5.04 7.10
C CYS A 138 5.34 6.44 6.50
N ARG A 139 5.52 7.46 7.35
CA ARG A 139 5.81 8.82 6.89
C ARG A 139 7.22 8.83 6.29
N ALA A 140 7.35 8.53 5.00
CA ALA A 140 8.57 8.81 4.27
C ALA A 140 8.79 10.32 4.28
N SER A 141 9.86 10.76 4.94
CA SER A 141 10.30 12.14 5.00
C SER A 141 10.86 12.53 3.63
N MET A 142 10.06 13.18 2.80
CA MET A 142 10.60 14.02 1.73
C MET A 142 10.89 15.38 2.35
N GLU A 143 12.17 15.66 2.62
CA GLU A 143 12.59 17.03 2.93
C GLU A 143 12.40 17.91 1.68
N PRO A 144 11.74 19.07 1.80
CA PRO A 144 11.74 20.05 0.72
C PRO A 144 13.14 20.67 0.66
N SER A 145 13.89 20.36 -0.39
CA SER A 145 15.14 21.05 -0.71
C SER A 145 14.86 22.55 -0.85
N LEU A 146 15.37 23.32 0.11
CA LEU A 146 15.30 24.76 0.20
C LEU A 146 15.92 25.41 -1.03
N LEU A 147 15.14 26.24 -1.71
CA LEU A 147 15.59 27.21 -2.69
C LEU A 147 16.56 28.21 -2.03
N LYS A 148 17.82 28.13 -2.42
CA LYS A 148 18.74 29.27 -2.47
C LYS A 148 19.30 29.38 -3.89
N SER A 149 18.69 30.25 -4.68
CA SER A 149 19.31 31.21 -5.61
C SER A 149 18.22 31.85 -6.46
#